data_AF-A0A954WX28-F1
#
_entry.id   AF-A0A954WX28-F1
#
_cell.length_a   1.000
_cell.length_b   1.000
_cell.length_c   1.000
_cell.angle_alpha   90.00
_cell.angle_beta   90.00
_cell.angle_gamma   90.00
#
_symmetry.space_group_name_H-M   'P 1'
#
loop_
_entity.id
_entity.type
_entity.pdbx_description
1 polymer ?
#
loop_
_entity_poly.entity_id
_entity_poly.type
_entity_poly.pdbx_seq_one_letter_code
_entity_poly.pdbx_strand_id
1 'polypeptide(L)'
;MINLKQRTFGQTLAAWARTAFLLACVFGFPASAAAQEMPSEKTPDETAVQPESPDAESASNENAGEVASDKVAQWIEELDSDRYIVRRLATEKLIAAGKHVIEPLTDVIPTASLEVITRGITILQELASDTDYVTGTAAFNALEKLASQRATAAAKRANAALVAMANYRRDRAVAYLRGLGTVIETATMRIQATQTRRMPAISFDNDWRGELSDVAQLRWVINAASDYVEPMLVDSKWLVILQGPDYDDEWLNQLSTLDGIQAVRLTKTKITSKSIKALRNLQDLSVVEILYTPLDENAIDELKLLIAENPRLRRVALYGTRLDPTKLAQIQTNLRVEIDSREGGFLGISCPSEGPCKINYVGEGTAAQQGGLRVDDIITQYNGVPISTFDELMKEIAKNIPGDKVAIQIRRLEKEETKHVVLGEWNL
;
A
#
# COMPACT_ATOMS: atom_id res chain seq x y z
N MET A 1 9.65 -47.30 40.83
CA MET A 1 10.52 -46.54 41.74
C MET A 1 10.45 -45.07 41.33
N ILE A 2 10.00 -44.20 42.26
CA ILE A 2 10.09 -42.71 42.29
C ILE A 2 9.40 -42.00 41.10
N ASN A 3 8.17 -41.48 41.10
CA ASN A 3 7.24 -40.87 42.06
C ASN A 3 7.38 -39.33 42.26
N LEU A 4 6.21 -38.67 42.17
CA LEU A 4 5.82 -37.27 42.49
C LEU A 4 6.33 -36.14 41.56
N LYS A 5 5.53 -35.13 41.14
CA LYS A 5 4.16 -34.72 41.52
C LYS A 5 3.59 -33.77 40.45
N GLN A 6 2.36 -34.03 40.02
CA GLN A 6 1.47 -33.02 39.44
C GLN A 6 1.11 -31.97 40.50
N ARG A 7 0.94 -30.70 40.09
CA ARG A 7 0.22 -29.69 40.86
C ARG A 7 -0.83 -29.01 39.97
N THR A 8 -2.06 -29.42 40.21
CA THR A 8 -3.30 -28.68 39.95
C THR A 8 -3.48 -27.57 40.97
N PHE A 9 -4.01 -26.42 40.53
CA PHE A 9 -4.73 -25.42 41.32
C PHE A 9 -5.45 -24.55 40.27
N GLY A 10 -6.76 -24.32 40.24
CA GLY A 10 -7.79 -24.38 41.27
C GLY A 10 -8.66 -23.14 41.05
N GLN A 11 -9.87 -23.34 40.55
CA GLN A 11 -10.89 -22.30 40.38
C GLN A 11 -11.19 -21.58 41.70
N THR A 12 -11.44 -20.28 41.66
CA THR A 12 -12.40 -19.62 42.58
C THR A 12 -13.19 -18.53 41.87
N LEU A 13 -14.51 -18.67 41.96
CA LEU A 13 -15.55 -17.68 41.71
C LEU A 13 -15.57 -16.65 42.85
N ALA A 14 -15.83 -15.37 42.55
CA ALA A 14 -16.60 -14.49 43.42
C ALA A 14 -17.19 -13.31 42.63
N ALA A 15 -18.51 -13.33 42.52
CA ALA A 15 -19.36 -12.25 42.05
C ALA A 15 -19.52 -11.16 43.13
N TRP A 16 -19.66 -9.89 42.75
CA TRP A 16 -20.49 -8.92 43.48
C TRP A 16 -21.20 -7.99 42.48
N ALA A 17 -22.52 -7.93 42.63
CA ALA A 17 -23.44 -7.06 41.92
C ALA A 17 -23.90 -5.90 42.85
N ARG A 18 -24.17 -4.74 42.23
CA ARG A 18 -25.21 -3.72 42.52
C ARG A 18 -25.39 -3.16 43.95
N THR A 19 -25.35 -1.83 44.05
CA THR A 19 -26.45 -0.92 44.52
C THR A 19 -25.93 0.53 44.44
N ALA A 20 -26.47 1.42 43.58
CA ALA A 20 -27.71 2.21 43.67
C ALA A 20 -27.61 3.46 44.56
N PHE A 21 -27.76 4.65 43.96
CA PHE A 21 -28.70 5.68 44.46
C PHE A 21 -29.12 6.64 43.33
N LEU A 22 -30.42 6.60 43.02
CA LEU A 22 -31.21 7.57 42.28
C LEU A 22 -31.71 8.65 43.25
N LEU A 23 -31.83 9.89 42.80
CA LEU A 23 -33.05 10.73 42.91
C LEU A 23 -32.75 12.07 42.18
N ALA A 24 -33.27 12.29 40.98
CA ALA A 24 -34.61 12.81 40.67
C ALA A 24 -34.76 14.32 40.90
N CYS A 25 -34.95 15.09 39.83
CA CYS A 25 -36.23 15.76 39.58
C CYS A 25 -36.34 16.22 38.12
N VAL A 26 -37.46 15.82 37.53
CA VAL A 26 -38.05 16.20 36.25
C VAL A 26 -38.73 17.56 36.40
N PHE A 27 -38.78 18.35 35.32
CA PHE A 27 -39.78 19.34 34.85
C PHE A 27 -39.00 20.34 33.96
N GLY A 28 -39.31 20.68 32.70
CA GLY A 28 -40.50 20.55 31.88
C GLY A 28 -40.82 21.91 31.21
N PHE A 29 -40.14 22.24 30.08
CA PHE A 29 -40.46 23.27 29.03
C PHE A 29 -40.77 24.74 29.48
N PRO A 30 -40.91 25.75 28.57
CA PRO A 30 -40.42 25.97 27.20
C PRO A 30 -39.65 27.32 27.02
N ALA A 31 -39.27 27.62 25.78
CA ALA A 31 -38.66 28.87 25.31
C ALA A 31 -39.52 30.15 25.52
N SER A 32 -38.87 31.30 25.78
CA SER A 32 -39.25 32.61 25.21
C SER A 32 -38.17 33.68 25.48
N ALA A 33 -38.12 34.64 24.56
CA ALA A 33 -37.20 35.76 24.45
C ALA A 33 -37.31 36.81 25.56
N ALA A 34 -36.21 37.51 25.82
CA ALA A 34 -36.19 38.96 26.06
C ALA A 34 -34.75 39.49 25.97
N ALA A 35 -34.56 40.46 25.09
CA ALA A 35 -33.38 41.31 25.01
C ALA A 35 -33.26 42.16 26.28
N GLN A 36 -32.02 42.44 26.70
CA GLN A 36 -31.74 43.63 27.49
C GLN A 36 -30.32 44.13 27.23
N GLU A 37 -30.31 45.42 26.88
CA GLU A 37 -29.19 46.25 26.47
C GLU A 37 -28.15 46.43 27.59
N MET A 38 -26.88 46.56 27.19
CA MET A 38 -25.86 47.25 27.98
C MET A 38 -25.17 48.31 27.11
N PRO A 39 -24.71 49.42 27.70
CA PRO A 39 -24.64 50.71 27.04
C PRO A 39 -23.32 50.97 26.32
N SER A 40 -23.42 51.85 25.32
CA SER A 40 -22.35 52.42 24.51
C SER A 40 -21.30 53.15 25.35
N GLU A 41 -20.04 52.84 25.12
CA GLU A 41 -18.91 53.68 25.52
C GLU A 41 -18.25 54.29 24.28
N LYS A 42 -17.98 55.60 24.40
CA LYS A 42 -17.65 56.54 23.33
C LYS A 42 -16.21 56.36 22.81
N THR A 43 -16.08 56.54 21.50
CA THR A 43 -14.83 56.84 20.79
C THR A 43 -14.26 58.22 21.18
N PRO A 44 -12.92 58.31 21.20
CA PRO A 44 -12.20 59.37 20.47
C PRO A 44 -11.02 58.76 19.70
N ASP A 45 -10.42 59.34 18.67
CA ASP A 45 -10.64 60.48 17.80
C ASP A 45 -9.77 60.14 16.58
N GLU A 46 -10.27 60.45 15.40
CA GLU A 46 -9.72 60.04 14.12
C GLU A 46 -8.65 61.06 13.69
N THR A 47 -7.38 60.80 14.01
CA THR A 47 -6.26 61.46 13.31
C THR A 47 -5.77 60.62 12.15
N ALA A 48 -5.99 61.16 10.96
CA ALA A 48 -5.57 60.66 9.66
C ALA A 48 -4.07 60.34 9.59
N VAL A 49 -3.75 59.14 9.09
CA VAL A 49 -2.43 58.79 8.56
C VAL A 49 -2.61 58.39 7.10
N GLN A 50 -1.87 59.06 6.23
CA GLN A 50 -1.80 58.83 4.78
C GLN A 50 -1.19 57.44 4.47
N PRO A 51 -1.47 56.84 3.30
CA PRO A 51 -0.92 55.53 2.96
C PRO A 51 0.58 55.62 2.65
N GLU A 52 1.41 54.97 3.45
CA GLU A 52 2.80 54.69 3.08
C GLU A 52 2.87 53.60 2.00
N SER A 53 3.82 53.79 1.09
CA SER A 53 4.12 53.02 -0.11
C SER A 53 4.54 51.56 0.13
N PRO A 54 4.43 50.64 -0.86
CA PRO A 54 4.61 49.20 -0.68
C PRO A 54 6.06 48.70 -0.51
N ASP A 55 7.06 49.58 -0.47
CA ASP A 55 8.47 49.18 -0.67
C ASP A 55 9.24 48.85 0.62
N ALA A 56 8.57 48.76 1.78
CA ALA A 56 9.23 48.49 3.07
C ALA A 56 9.13 47.03 3.55
N GLU A 57 8.23 46.20 2.99
CA GLU A 57 8.00 44.82 3.44
C GLU A 57 8.95 43.79 2.80
N SER A 58 9.57 44.09 1.66
CA SER A 58 10.55 43.21 1.00
C SER A 58 11.92 43.24 1.67
N ALA A 59 12.36 44.41 2.16
CA ALA A 59 13.69 44.58 2.75
C ALA A 59 13.83 43.95 4.15
N SER A 60 12.74 43.83 4.93
CA SER A 60 12.78 43.20 6.25
C SER A 60 12.85 41.67 6.21
N ASN A 61 12.36 41.05 5.13
CA ASN A 61 12.36 39.60 4.97
C ASN A 61 13.67 39.07 4.37
N GLU A 62 14.32 39.86 3.51
CA GLU A 62 15.67 39.56 3.00
C GLU A 62 16.72 39.62 4.12
N ASN A 63 16.67 40.63 4.99
CA ASN A 63 17.62 40.82 6.09
C ASN A 63 17.51 39.71 7.17
N ALA A 64 16.31 39.16 7.41
CA ALA A 64 16.12 38.05 8.33
C ALA A 64 16.68 36.71 7.77
N GLY A 65 16.54 36.49 6.46
CA GLY A 65 17.11 35.34 5.76
C GLY A 65 18.63 35.39 5.67
N GLU A 66 19.19 36.58 5.44
CA GLU A 66 20.64 36.82 5.35
C GLU A 66 21.31 36.62 6.73
N VAL A 67 20.73 37.16 7.80
CA VAL A 67 21.22 36.97 9.19
C VAL A 67 21.12 35.51 9.66
N ALA A 68 20.13 34.75 9.18
CA ALA A 68 20.01 33.33 9.47
C ALA A 68 21.07 32.50 8.72
N SER A 69 21.33 32.83 7.45
CA SER A 69 22.37 32.21 6.63
C SER A 69 23.78 32.44 7.20
N ASP A 70 24.06 33.67 7.62
CA ASP A 70 25.36 34.05 8.21
C ASP A 70 25.65 33.29 9.51
N LYS A 71 24.61 33.08 10.33
CA LYS A 71 24.73 32.29 11.57
C LYS A 71 24.99 30.81 11.30
N VAL A 72 24.36 30.23 10.27
CA VAL A 72 24.60 28.84 9.87
C VAL A 72 26.05 28.67 9.40
N ALA A 73 26.54 29.57 8.56
CA ALA A 73 27.94 29.55 8.11
C ALA A 73 28.92 29.64 9.29
N GLN A 74 28.67 30.53 10.24
CA GLN A 74 29.48 30.65 11.46
C GLN A 74 29.47 29.34 12.28
N TRP A 75 28.31 28.73 12.51
CA TRP A 75 28.25 27.49 13.29
C TRP A 75 28.94 26.32 12.57
N ILE A 76 28.94 26.29 11.24
CA ILE A 76 29.69 25.30 10.46
C ILE A 76 31.20 25.49 10.67
N GLU A 77 31.70 26.72 10.66
CA GLU A 77 33.10 27.01 10.95
C GLU A 77 33.47 26.60 12.39
N GLU A 78 32.58 26.87 13.35
CA GLU A 78 32.75 26.51 14.77
C GLU A 78 32.85 24.98 15.01
N LEU A 79 32.44 24.14 14.04
CA LEU A 79 32.64 22.69 14.11
C LEU A 79 34.11 22.27 14.07
N ASP A 80 35.02 23.12 13.58
CA ASP A 80 36.46 22.82 13.54
C ASP A 80 37.25 23.46 14.69
N SER A 81 36.56 24.16 15.61
CA SER A 81 37.21 24.85 16.74
C SER A 81 38.02 23.88 17.60
N ASP A 82 39.24 24.22 18.04
CA ASP A 82 40.02 23.41 18.98
C ASP A 82 39.32 23.12 20.31
N ARG A 83 38.36 23.97 20.69
CA ARG A 83 37.62 23.86 21.96
C ARG A 83 36.39 22.97 21.79
N TYR A 84 36.40 21.81 22.45
CA TYR A 84 35.29 20.84 22.42
C TYR A 84 33.91 21.47 22.72
N ILE A 85 33.82 22.40 23.68
CA ILE A 85 32.55 23.04 24.03
C ILE A 85 31.99 23.85 22.85
N VAL A 86 32.84 24.54 22.09
CA VAL A 86 32.41 25.33 20.92
C VAL A 86 31.84 24.38 19.86
N ARG A 87 32.57 23.31 19.53
CA ARG A 87 32.10 22.29 18.58
C ARG A 87 30.77 21.65 18.99
N ARG A 88 30.60 21.34 20.29
CA ARG A 88 29.36 20.76 20.83
C ARG A 88 28.17 21.74 20.71
N LEU A 89 28.37 23.00 21.10
CA LEU A 89 27.31 24.01 21.00
C LEU A 89 26.94 24.30 19.55
N ALA A 90 27.92 24.38 18.65
CA ALA A 90 27.67 24.51 17.21
C ALA A 90 26.87 23.33 16.66
N THR A 91 27.20 22.11 17.08
CA THR A 91 26.44 20.89 16.71
C THR A 91 24.97 21.00 17.15
N GLU A 92 24.71 21.37 18.41
CA GLU A 92 23.36 21.52 18.96
C GLU A 92 22.56 22.61 18.21
N LYS A 93 23.19 23.76 17.92
CA LYS A 93 22.55 24.86 17.17
C LYS A 93 22.21 24.46 15.74
N LEU A 94 23.11 23.75 15.06
CA LEU A 94 22.89 23.29 13.69
C LEU A 94 21.76 22.27 13.62
N ILE A 95 21.65 21.34 14.58
CA ILE A 95 20.52 20.42 14.67
C ILE A 95 19.21 21.20 14.90
N ALA A 96 19.20 22.16 15.84
CA ALA A 96 18.02 22.96 16.13
C ALA A 96 17.56 23.85 14.96
N ALA A 97 18.47 24.21 14.05
CA ALA A 97 18.16 24.98 12.85
C ALA A 97 17.49 24.15 11.72
N GLY A 98 17.41 22.82 11.88
CA GLY A 98 16.55 21.96 11.06
C GLY A 98 16.91 21.95 9.57
N LYS A 99 15.90 22.01 8.69
CA LYS A 99 16.07 21.88 7.23
C LYS A 99 17.10 22.84 6.62
N HIS A 100 17.24 24.05 7.18
CA HIS A 100 18.06 25.12 6.60
C HIS A 100 19.57 24.83 6.62
N VAL A 101 20.05 23.91 7.46
CA VAL A 101 21.47 23.59 7.53
C VAL A 101 21.91 22.49 6.56
N ILE A 102 20.95 21.79 5.94
CA ILE A 102 21.22 20.57 5.16
C ILE A 102 22.07 20.88 3.94
N GLU A 103 21.66 21.85 3.13
CA GLU A 103 22.40 22.24 1.91
C GLU A 103 23.77 22.84 2.23
N PRO A 104 23.90 23.85 3.14
CA PRO A 104 25.20 24.37 3.55
C PRO A 104 26.17 23.31 4.08
N LEU A 105 25.71 22.37 4.91
CA LEU A 105 26.56 21.28 5.40
C LEU A 105 26.96 20.33 4.27
N THR A 106 26.03 19.99 3.38
CA THR A 106 26.29 19.09 2.24
C THR A 106 27.37 19.63 1.32
N ASP A 107 27.43 20.95 1.15
CA ASP A 107 28.42 21.59 0.29
C ASP A 107 29.80 21.71 0.94
N VAL A 108 29.87 21.90 2.26
CA VAL A 108 31.15 22.03 2.99
C VAL A 108 31.81 20.67 3.28
N ILE A 109 31.03 19.65 3.64
CA ILE A 109 31.54 18.32 4.06
C ILE A 109 32.58 17.71 3.09
N PRO A 110 32.42 17.74 1.75
CA PRO A 110 33.35 17.08 0.82
C PRO A 110 34.81 17.56 0.93
N THR A 111 35.02 18.83 1.34
CA THR A 111 36.35 19.47 1.38
C THR A 111 36.81 19.81 2.80
N ALA A 112 36.01 19.51 3.82
CA ALA A 112 36.28 19.93 5.19
C ALA A 112 37.27 19.01 5.94
N SER A 113 37.65 19.44 7.15
CA SER A 113 38.47 18.65 8.08
C SER A 113 37.76 17.35 8.51
N LEU A 114 38.51 16.39 9.06
CA LEU A 114 37.91 15.13 9.53
C LEU A 114 36.91 15.33 10.68
N GLU A 115 37.12 16.35 11.52
CA GLU A 115 36.20 16.70 12.62
C GLU A 115 34.89 17.25 12.07
N VAL A 116 34.96 18.22 11.13
CA VAL A 116 33.79 18.79 10.48
C VAL A 116 33.04 17.72 9.68
N ILE A 117 33.73 16.85 8.95
CA ILE A 117 33.11 15.70 8.27
C ILE A 117 32.36 14.82 9.28
N THR A 118 32.99 14.47 10.40
CA THR A 118 32.39 13.55 11.38
C THR A 118 31.15 14.16 12.04
N ARG A 119 31.23 15.42 12.47
CA ARG A 119 30.10 16.13 13.08
C ARG A 119 29.03 16.48 12.08
N GLY A 120 29.39 16.94 10.89
CA GLY A 120 28.46 17.24 9.80
C GLY A 120 27.62 16.03 9.42
N ILE A 121 28.25 14.85 9.27
CA ILE A 121 27.51 13.59 9.04
C ILE A 121 26.62 13.24 10.23
N THR A 122 27.08 13.45 11.47
CA THR A 122 26.27 13.20 12.68
C THR A 122 25.03 14.11 12.75
N ILE A 123 25.19 15.39 12.39
CA ILE A 123 24.08 16.36 12.32
C ILE A 123 23.08 15.94 11.24
N LEU A 124 23.56 15.61 10.04
CA LEU A 124 22.69 15.12 8.97
C LEU A 124 21.98 13.80 9.36
N GLN A 125 22.63 12.92 10.11
CA GLN A 125 22.03 11.69 10.63
C GLN A 125 20.93 11.97 11.67
N GLU A 126 21.15 12.93 12.57
CA GLU A 126 20.16 13.33 13.57
C GLU A 126 18.95 13.99 12.90
N LEU A 127 19.19 14.94 11.99
CA LEU A 127 18.14 15.60 11.19
C LEU A 127 17.40 14.60 10.31
N ALA A 128 18.11 13.63 9.74
CA ALA A 128 17.48 12.56 8.98
C ALA A 128 16.62 11.66 9.87
N SER A 129 16.83 11.65 11.19
CA SER A 129 16.04 10.94 12.20
C SER A 129 14.90 11.77 12.79
N ASP A 130 14.75 13.05 12.40
CA ASP A 130 13.72 13.94 12.93
C ASP A 130 12.28 13.42 12.70
N THR A 131 11.35 13.85 13.56
CA THR A 131 9.91 13.61 13.40
C THR A 131 9.31 14.33 12.18
N ASP A 132 9.90 15.47 11.78
CA ASP A 132 9.50 16.17 10.56
C ASP A 132 9.95 15.39 9.31
N TYR A 133 8.97 14.87 8.56
CA TYR A 133 9.22 14.03 7.39
C TYR A 133 9.97 14.78 6.28
N VAL A 134 9.72 16.08 6.10
CA VAL A 134 10.37 16.89 5.05
C VAL A 134 11.85 17.09 5.35
N THR A 135 12.19 17.48 6.57
CA THR A 135 13.56 17.61 7.07
C THR A 135 14.29 16.27 7.03
N GLY A 136 13.62 15.22 7.53
CA GLY A 136 14.16 13.86 7.56
C GLY A 136 14.50 13.29 6.18
N THR A 137 13.69 13.62 5.17
CA THR A 137 13.93 13.22 3.78
C THR A 137 15.07 14.01 3.16
N ALA A 138 15.09 15.34 3.34
CA ALA A 138 16.13 16.19 2.79
C ALA A 138 17.54 15.85 3.34
N ALA A 139 17.66 15.64 4.66
CA ALA A 139 18.94 15.38 5.31
C ALA A 139 19.55 14.05 4.88
N PHE A 140 18.71 13.08 4.56
CA PHE A 140 19.18 11.81 4.02
C PHE A 140 19.57 11.88 2.55
N ASN A 141 18.81 12.60 1.71
CA ASN A 141 19.20 12.79 0.32
C ASN A 141 20.58 13.46 0.25
N ALA A 142 20.89 14.35 1.20
CA ALA A 142 22.23 14.87 1.42
C ALA A 142 23.26 13.78 1.79
N LEU A 143 22.94 12.88 2.72
CA LEU A 143 23.79 11.72 3.03
C LEU A 143 24.01 10.81 1.81
N GLU A 144 22.98 10.54 0.97
CA GLU A 144 23.13 9.78 -0.28
C GLU A 144 24.04 10.49 -1.29
N LYS A 145 23.84 11.81 -1.47
CA LYS A 145 24.71 12.64 -2.32
C LYS A 145 26.16 12.52 -1.87
N LEU A 146 26.43 12.64 -0.57
CA LEU A 146 27.78 12.49 0.01
C LEU A 146 28.33 11.06 -0.14
N ALA A 147 27.49 10.03 0.06
CA ALA A 147 27.88 8.62 -0.08
C ALA A 147 28.24 8.24 -1.52
N SER A 148 27.61 8.89 -2.52
CA SER A 148 27.85 8.65 -3.95
C SER A 148 29.26 9.07 -4.41
N GLN A 149 29.94 9.95 -3.67
CA GLN A 149 31.27 10.46 -3.97
C GLN A 149 32.36 9.44 -3.59
N ARG A 150 32.56 8.43 -4.44
CA ARG A 150 33.47 7.29 -4.18
C ARG A 150 34.85 7.73 -3.66
N ALA A 151 35.37 6.97 -2.70
CA ALA A 151 36.73 7.07 -2.13
C ALA A 151 37.06 8.26 -1.19
N THR A 152 36.08 9.02 -0.69
CA THR A 152 36.31 10.07 0.32
C THR A 152 36.03 9.59 1.77
N ALA A 153 36.61 10.28 2.77
CA ALA A 153 36.32 10.03 4.18
C ALA A 153 34.85 10.38 4.54
N ALA A 154 34.29 11.38 3.86
CA ALA A 154 32.88 11.77 3.94
C ALA A 154 31.98 10.65 3.41
N ALA A 155 32.27 10.11 2.22
CA ALA A 155 31.46 9.04 1.63
C ALA A 155 31.46 7.77 2.48
N LYS A 156 32.60 7.38 3.07
CA LYS A 156 32.65 6.22 3.99
C LYS A 156 31.75 6.42 5.21
N ARG A 157 31.78 7.60 5.83
CA ARG A 157 30.95 7.92 7.00
C ARG A 157 29.48 8.07 6.64
N ALA A 158 29.17 8.72 5.52
CA ALA A 158 27.81 8.83 5.00
C ALA A 158 27.21 7.43 4.77
N ASN A 159 27.95 6.51 4.14
CA ASN A 159 27.51 5.12 3.99
C ASN A 159 27.24 4.43 5.35
N ALA A 160 28.12 4.60 6.35
CA ALA A 160 27.90 4.04 7.68
C ALA A 160 26.65 4.62 8.38
N ALA A 161 26.42 5.93 8.24
CA ALA A 161 25.22 6.58 8.75
C ALA A 161 23.95 6.06 8.05
N LEU A 162 23.96 5.96 6.72
CA LEU A 162 22.84 5.41 5.93
C LEU A 162 22.48 3.98 6.37
N VAL A 163 23.48 3.13 6.63
CA VAL A 163 23.27 1.76 7.15
C VAL A 163 22.60 1.78 8.52
N ALA A 164 23.08 2.63 9.45
CA ALA A 164 22.49 2.75 10.79
C ALA A 164 21.03 3.23 10.76
N MET A 165 20.66 4.03 9.76
CA MET A 165 19.33 4.62 9.63
C MET A 165 18.29 3.75 8.90
N ALA A 166 18.70 2.64 8.28
CA ALA A 166 17.83 1.84 7.44
C ALA A 166 16.57 1.35 8.16
N ASN A 167 16.70 0.90 9.42
CA ASN A 167 15.58 0.42 10.23
C ASN A 167 14.61 1.54 10.61
N TYR A 168 15.12 2.68 11.06
CA TYR A 168 14.28 3.83 11.43
C TYR A 168 13.46 4.34 10.24
N ARG A 169 14.06 4.32 9.04
CA ARG A 169 13.38 4.72 7.81
C ARG A 169 12.31 3.74 7.38
N ARG A 170 12.58 2.45 7.49
CA ARG A 170 11.57 1.41 7.27
C ARG A 170 10.36 1.66 8.17
N ASP A 171 10.58 1.86 9.47
CA ASP A 171 9.50 2.06 10.43
C ASP A 171 8.68 3.32 10.15
N ARG A 172 9.34 4.44 9.81
CA ARG A 172 8.64 5.67 9.40
C ARG A 172 7.89 5.51 8.08
N ALA A 173 8.48 4.86 7.07
CA ALA A 173 7.81 4.63 5.79
C ALA A 173 6.56 3.74 5.99
N VAL A 174 6.67 2.70 6.83
CA VAL A 174 5.53 1.86 7.22
C VAL A 174 4.46 2.69 7.93
N ALA A 175 4.83 3.53 8.89
CA ALA A 175 3.89 4.36 9.64
C ALA A 175 3.18 5.38 8.72
N TYR A 176 3.94 6.03 7.83
CA TYR A 176 3.43 6.99 6.85
C TYR A 176 2.43 6.34 5.89
N LEU A 177 2.82 5.24 5.25
CA LEU A 177 1.96 4.51 4.31
C LEU A 177 0.70 3.97 4.99
N ARG A 178 0.81 3.45 6.22
CA ARG A 178 -0.37 3.04 7.01
C ARG A 178 -1.28 4.21 7.34
N GLY A 179 -0.73 5.38 7.65
CA GLY A 179 -1.50 6.61 7.88
C GLY A 179 -2.31 7.04 6.65
N LEU A 180 -1.78 6.76 5.45
CA LEU A 180 -2.44 6.99 4.16
C LEU A 180 -3.42 5.87 3.76
N GLY A 181 -3.54 4.79 4.55
CA GLY A 181 -4.51 3.72 4.33
C GLY A 181 -3.94 2.41 3.76
N THR A 182 -2.63 2.31 3.51
CA THR A 182 -2.02 1.04 3.08
C THR A 182 -2.10 0.00 4.19
N VAL A 183 -2.44 -1.24 3.82
CA VAL A 183 -2.33 -2.40 4.72
C VAL A 183 -1.00 -3.11 4.46
N ILE A 184 -0.22 -3.33 5.52
CA ILE A 184 1.04 -4.09 5.47
C ILE A 184 0.93 -5.26 6.44
N GLU A 185 0.84 -6.47 5.89
CA GLU A 185 0.52 -7.69 6.63
C GLU A 185 1.20 -8.93 6.04
N THR A 186 0.85 -10.12 6.54
CA THR A 186 1.25 -11.39 5.92
C THR A 186 0.07 -11.98 5.17
N ALA A 187 0.18 -12.07 3.84
CA ALA A 187 -0.83 -12.71 3.01
C ALA A 187 -0.44 -14.15 2.66
N THR A 188 -1.45 -14.99 2.46
CA THR A 188 -1.29 -16.31 1.85
C THR A 188 -1.57 -16.18 0.36
N MET A 189 -0.68 -16.70 -0.47
CA MET A 189 -0.84 -16.67 -1.92
C MET A 189 -0.47 -18.02 -2.53
N ARG A 190 -1.21 -18.39 -3.57
CA ARG A 190 -0.92 -19.57 -4.38
C ARG A 190 0.27 -19.29 -5.28
N ILE A 191 1.34 -20.06 -5.10
CA ILE A 191 2.58 -19.91 -5.89
C ILE A 191 2.68 -20.93 -7.02
N GLN A 192 2.00 -22.08 -6.88
CA GLN A 192 1.84 -23.14 -7.89
C GLN A 192 0.57 -23.98 -7.60
N ALA A 193 0.25 -24.94 -8.47
CA ALA A 193 -1.03 -25.66 -8.56
C ALA A 193 -1.59 -26.26 -7.25
N THR A 194 -0.76 -26.60 -6.28
CA THR A 194 -1.22 -27.05 -4.96
C THR A 194 -0.47 -26.37 -3.82
N GLN A 195 0.42 -25.44 -4.15
CA GLN A 195 1.34 -24.84 -3.19
C GLN A 195 0.93 -23.41 -2.90
N THR A 196 0.65 -23.15 -1.63
CA THR A 196 0.50 -21.79 -1.10
C THR A 196 1.73 -21.41 -0.28
N ARG A 197 1.97 -20.12 -0.16
CA ARG A 197 3.04 -19.58 0.67
C ARG A 197 2.55 -18.33 1.39
N ARG A 198 2.92 -18.21 2.66
CA ARG A 198 2.77 -16.99 3.43
C ARG A 198 3.93 -16.06 3.11
N MET A 199 3.65 -14.81 2.80
CA MET A 199 4.67 -13.81 2.50
C MET A 199 4.19 -12.42 2.89
N PRO A 200 5.12 -11.48 3.17
CA PRO A 200 4.74 -10.12 3.47
C PRO A 200 4.06 -9.47 2.25
N ALA A 201 2.98 -8.76 2.52
CA ALA A 201 2.12 -8.15 1.52
C ALA A 201 1.86 -6.68 1.84
N ILE A 202 1.79 -5.88 0.79
CA ILE A 202 1.43 -4.46 0.83
C ILE A 202 0.20 -4.29 -0.05
N SER A 203 -0.90 -3.85 0.54
CA SER A 203 -2.18 -3.72 -0.13
C SER A 203 -2.59 -2.26 -0.23
N PHE A 204 -2.95 -1.86 -1.44
CA PHE A 204 -3.58 -0.59 -1.77
C PHE A 204 -4.98 -0.90 -2.28
N ASP A 205 -5.98 -0.49 -1.51
CA ASP A 205 -7.39 -0.60 -1.87
C ASP A 205 -8.05 0.77 -1.95
N ASN A 206 -9.37 0.80 -2.10
CA ASN A 206 -10.13 2.04 -2.21
C ASN A 206 -10.04 2.96 -0.98
N ASP A 207 -9.47 2.51 0.16
CA ASP A 207 -9.27 3.33 1.35
C ASP A 207 -7.93 4.11 1.32
N TRP A 208 -7.08 3.85 0.31
CA TRP A 208 -5.85 4.61 0.08
C TRP A 208 -6.14 6.09 -0.23
N ARG A 209 -5.50 6.99 0.52
CA ARG A 209 -5.67 8.45 0.43
C ARG A 209 -4.42 9.20 -0.04
N GLY A 210 -3.35 8.50 -0.37
CA GLY A 210 -2.11 9.12 -0.83
C GLY A 210 -2.06 9.31 -2.35
N GLU A 211 -0.98 9.93 -2.80
CA GLU A 211 -0.69 10.15 -4.22
C GLU A 211 0.31 9.12 -4.75
N LEU A 212 0.46 9.04 -6.07
CA LEU A 212 1.43 8.15 -6.71
C LEU A 212 2.88 8.43 -6.23
N SER A 213 3.22 9.69 -5.91
CA SER A 213 4.51 10.05 -5.34
C SER A 213 4.80 9.37 -3.99
N ASP A 214 3.78 9.07 -3.19
CA ASP A 214 3.95 8.40 -1.89
C ASP A 214 4.37 6.93 -2.04
N VAL A 215 4.05 6.30 -3.17
CA VAL A 215 4.49 4.93 -3.50
C VAL A 215 6.02 4.83 -3.54
N ALA A 216 6.73 5.94 -3.77
CA ALA A 216 8.19 5.98 -3.74
C ALA A 216 8.77 5.65 -2.36
N GLN A 217 7.95 5.70 -1.29
CA GLN A 217 8.35 5.27 0.06
C GLN A 217 8.49 3.75 0.18
N LEU A 218 7.87 2.98 -0.72
CA LEU A 218 7.98 1.52 -0.71
C LEU A 218 9.42 1.04 -0.84
N ARG A 219 10.34 1.81 -1.43
CA ARG A 219 11.76 1.46 -1.46
C ARG A 219 12.33 1.18 -0.06
N TRP A 220 11.87 1.93 0.96
CA TRP A 220 12.32 1.78 2.35
C TRP A 220 11.67 0.59 3.05
N VAL A 221 10.54 0.10 2.52
CA VAL A 221 9.82 -1.06 3.04
C VAL A 221 10.30 -2.34 2.35
N ILE A 222 10.49 -2.30 1.03
CA ILE A 222 10.78 -3.47 0.20
C ILE A 222 12.30 -3.73 0.16
N ASN A 223 13.13 -2.69 -0.01
CA ASN A 223 14.57 -2.85 -0.25
C ASN A 223 15.42 -2.65 1.02
N ALA A 224 14.82 -2.61 2.21
CA ALA A 224 15.58 -2.38 3.45
C ALA A 224 16.65 -3.46 3.63
N ALA A 225 17.92 -3.06 3.68
CA ALA A 225 19.05 -3.94 3.91
C ALA A 225 18.89 -4.63 5.27
N SER A 226 18.81 -5.95 5.23
CA SER A 226 18.36 -6.76 6.35
C SER A 226 19.51 -7.44 7.09
N ASP A 227 20.43 -6.67 7.68
CA ASP A 227 21.38 -7.27 8.63
C ASP A 227 20.83 -7.31 10.07
N TYR A 228 19.75 -6.56 10.35
CA TYR A 228 19.20 -6.39 11.71
C TYR A 228 17.67 -6.28 11.74
N VAL A 229 16.98 -7.16 11.01
CA VAL A 229 15.52 -7.32 11.14
C VAL A 229 15.25 -8.56 11.97
N GLU A 230 14.12 -8.60 12.70
CA GLU A 230 13.62 -9.82 13.34
C GLU A 230 13.83 -11.04 12.42
N PRO A 231 14.21 -12.23 12.95
CA PRO A 231 14.64 -13.39 12.17
C PRO A 231 13.69 -13.89 11.06
N MET A 232 12.49 -13.33 10.93
CA MET A 232 11.49 -13.71 9.92
C MET A 232 11.52 -12.91 8.63
N LEU A 233 12.28 -11.81 8.51
CA LEU A 233 12.17 -10.90 7.35
C LEU A 233 13.46 -10.67 6.54
N VAL A 234 14.58 -11.28 6.92
CA VAL A 234 15.81 -11.29 6.11
C VAL A 234 15.54 -12.05 4.80
N ASP A 235 15.76 -11.41 3.65
CA ASP A 235 15.38 -11.87 2.28
C ASP A 235 13.89 -11.82 1.90
N SER A 236 13.09 -11.03 2.62
CA SER A 236 11.65 -10.90 2.35
C SER A 236 11.36 -10.47 0.91
N LYS A 237 10.79 -11.40 0.15
CA LYS A 237 10.16 -11.12 -1.13
C LYS A 237 8.71 -10.69 -0.90
N TRP A 238 8.28 -9.67 -1.63
CA TRP A 238 7.02 -9.00 -1.36
C TRP A 238 5.93 -9.35 -2.37
N LEU A 239 4.70 -9.39 -1.86
CA LEU A 239 3.49 -9.31 -2.65
C LEU A 239 2.98 -7.86 -2.61
N VAL A 240 2.74 -7.27 -3.78
CA VAL A 240 2.02 -5.99 -3.88
C VAL A 240 0.62 -6.26 -4.42
N ILE A 241 -0.40 -5.78 -3.71
CA ILE A 241 -1.81 -5.92 -4.07
C ILE A 241 -2.36 -4.53 -4.40
N LEU A 242 -2.86 -4.36 -5.63
CA LEU A 242 -3.59 -3.17 -6.05
C LEU A 242 -5.04 -3.57 -6.32
N GLN A 243 -5.99 -2.94 -5.63
CA GLN A 243 -7.41 -3.27 -5.71
C GLN A 243 -8.28 -2.04 -5.90
N GLY A 244 -8.73 -1.81 -7.13
CA GLY A 244 -9.64 -0.70 -7.42
C GLY A 244 -9.31 0.02 -8.73
N PRO A 245 -10.24 0.85 -9.22
CA PRO A 245 -10.16 1.46 -10.53
C PRO A 245 -9.15 2.62 -10.61
N ASP A 246 -8.56 3.04 -9.49
CA ASP A 246 -7.63 4.18 -9.47
C ASP A 246 -6.19 3.79 -9.77
N TYR A 247 -5.91 2.49 -9.89
CA TYR A 247 -4.60 1.95 -10.21
C TYR A 247 -4.48 1.66 -11.70
N ASP A 248 -3.56 2.33 -12.39
CA ASP A 248 -3.33 2.25 -13.82
C ASP A 248 -1.86 1.88 -14.16
N ASP A 249 -1.44 2.12 -15.42
CA ASP A 249 -0.10 1.79 -15.87
C ASP A 249 1.01 2.62 -15.19
N GLU A 250 0.72 3.82 -14.70
CA GLU A 250 1.72 4.66 -14.03
C GLU A 250 2.15 4.04 -12.70
N TRP A 251 1.18 3.50 -11.96
CA TRP A 251 1.42 2.75 -10.71
C TRP A 251 2.35 1.56 -10.93
N LEU A 252 2.08 0.71 -11.92
CA LEU A 252 2.92 -0.46 -12.19
C LEU A 252 4.29 -0.07 -12.72
N ASN A 253 4.39 1.00 -13.53
CA ASN A 253 5.67 1.52 -13.97
C ASN A 253 6.53 1.95 -12.77
N GLN A 254 5.96 2.66 -11.79
CA GLN A 254 6.68 3.04 -10.58
C GLN A 254 7.06 1.83 -9.72
N LEU A 255 6.14 0.88 -9.50
CA LEU A 255 6.43 -0.35 -8.76
C LEU A 255 7.52 -1.20 -9.43
N SER A 256 7.59 -1.19 -10.76
CA SER A 256 8.60 -1.94 -11.52
C SER A 256 10.04 -1.48 -11.30
N THR A 257 10.23 -0.32 -10.65
CA THR A 257 11.54 0.21 -10.26
C THR A 257 12.05 -0.35 -8.93
N LEU A 258 11.25 -1.14 -8.22
CA LEU A 258 11.57 -1.67 -6.90
C LEU A 258 12.09 -3.11 -6.98
N ASP A 259 13.20 -3.38 -6.31
CA ASP A 259 13.78 -4.72 -6.18
C ASP A 259 13.09 -5.51 -5.06
N GLY A 260 12.94 -6.82 -5.20
CA GLY A 260 12.35 -7.65 -4.14
C GLY A 260 10.83 -7.86 -4.21
N ILE A 261 10.15 -7.27 -5.20
CA ILE A 261 8.76 -7.66 -5.54
C ILE A 261 8.79 -9.03 -6.23
N GLN A 262 8.17 -10.02 -5.61
CA GLN A 262 8.06 -11.37 -6.16
C GLN A 262 6.66 -11.70 -6.64
N ALA A 263 5.67 -10.96 -6.20
CA ALA A 263 4.32 -11.14 -6.68
C ALA A 263 3.55 -9.84 -6.79
N VAL A 264 2.66 -9.80 -7.77
CA VAL A 264 1.71 -8.72 -7.96
C VAL A 264 0.31 -9.30 -8.11
N ARG A 265 -0.65 -8.73 -7.39
CA ARG A 265 -2.07 -8.99 -7.55
C ARG A 265 -2.77 -7.71 -7.93
N LEU A 266 -3.40 -7.70 -9.09
CA LEU A 266 -4.08 -6.55 -9.67
C LEU A 266 -5.56 -6.90 -9.80
N THR A 267 -6.42 -6.26 -9.01
CA THR A 267 -7.85 -6.57 -8.94
C THR A 267 -8.67 -5.35 -9.32
N LYS A 268 -9.53 -5.46 -10.34
CA LYS A 268 -10.41 -4.36 -10.81
C LYS A 268 -9.66 -3.06 -11.12
N THR A 269 -8.48 -3.18 -11.70
CA THR A 269 -7.58 -2.05 -12.04
C THR A 269 -7.82 -1.56 -13.47
N LYS A 270 -7.12 -0.48 -13.87
CA LYS A 270 -7.13 0.10 -15.23
C LYS A 270 -5.82 -0.13 -15.98
N ILE A 271 -5.05 -1.16 -15.61
CA ILE A 271 -3.79 -1.48 -16.28
C ILE A 271 -4.01 -2.02 -17.70
N THR A 272 -2.98 -1.90 -18.54
CA THR A 272 -2.96 -2.40 -19.92
C THR A 272 -1.74 -3.30 -20.16
N SER A 273 -1.52 -3.69 -21.42
CA SER A 273 -0.30 -4.37 -21.88
C SER A 273 0.98 -3.61 -21.53
N LYS A 274 0.93 -2.28 -21.34
CA LYS A 274 2.07 -1.48 -20.86
C LYS A 274 2.51 -1.88 -19.46
N SER A 275 1.59 -2.17 -18.54
CA SER A 275 1.93 -2.69 -17.22
C SER A 275 2.57 -4.07 -17.30
N ILE A 276 2.03 -4.97 -18.13
CA ILE A 276 2.59 -6.31 -18.34
C ILE A 276 4.04 -6.22 -18.86
N LYS A 277 4.28 -5.28 -19.77
CA LYS A 277 5.61 -4.94 -20.26
C LYS A 277 6.55 -4.49 -19.12
N ALA A 278 6.07 -3.63 -18.22
CA ALA A 278 6.84 -3.10 -17.09
C ALA A 278 7.18 -4.20 -16.05
N LEU A 279 6.30 -5.18 -15.85
CA LEU A 279 6.55 -6.31 -14.93
C LEU A 279 7.82 -7.10 -15.28
N ARG A 280 8.31 -7.03 -16.52
CA ARG A 280 9.57 -7.66 -16.94
C ARG A 280 10.79 -7.13 -16.18
N ASN A 281 10.74 -5.89 -15.70
CA ASN A 281 11.82 -5.28 -14.92
C ASN A 281 11.97 -5.91 -13.52
N LEU A 282 10.92 -6.58 -13.01
CA LEU A 282 10.93 -7.21 -11.69
C LEU A 282 11.68 -8.55 -11.73
N GLN A 283 12.95 -8.51 -11.36
CA GLN A 283 13.87 -9.67 -11.45
C GLN A 283 13.47 -10.85 -10.56
N ASP A 284 12.73 -10.59 -9.48
CA ASP A 284 12.28 -11.58 -8.52
C ASP A 284 10.87 -12.12 -8.78
N LEU A 285 10.18 -11.61 -9.82
CA LEU A 285 8.80 -11.91 -10.10
C LEU A 285 8.57 -13.41 -10.32
N SER A 286 7.66 -13.96 -9.53
CA SER A 286 7.30 -15.38 -9.51
C SER A 286 5.81 -15.61 -9.76
N VAL A 287 4.96 -14.70 -9.31
CA VAL A 287 3.50 -14.81 -9.46
C VAL A 287 2.91 -13.50 -9.96
N VAL A 288 2.03 -13.60 -10.95
CA VAL A 288 1.21 -12.48 -11.43
C VAL A 288 -0.26 -12.89 -11.36
N GLU A 289 -1.09 -12.11 -10.69
CA GLU A 289 -2.54 -12.33 -10.66
C GLU A 289 -3.23 -11.07 -11.18
N ILE A 290 -3.95 -11.19 -12.30
CA ILE A 290 -4.74 -10.10 -12.90
C ILE A 290 -6.20 -10.54 -12.89
N LEU A 291 -6.99 -9.89 -12.04
CA LEU A 291 -8.35 -10.29 -11.70
C LEU A 291 -9.32 -9.16 -12.04
N TYR A 292 -10.36 -9.50 -12.80
CA TYR A 292 -11.45 -8.61 -13.21
C TYR A 292 -10.95 -7.28 -13.77
N THR A 293 -9.84 -7.35 -14.49
CA THR A 293 -9.14 -6.22 -15.08
C THR A 293 -9.08 -6.49 -16.58
N PRO A 294 -9.95 -5.85 -17.38
CA PRO A 294 -9.90 -5.96 -18.82
C PRO A 294 -8.55 -5.55 -19.41
N LEU A 295 -7.99 -6.37 -20.28
CA LEU A 295 -6.71 -6.10 -20.94
C LEU A 295 -6.92 -5.87 -22.44
N ASP A 296 -6.06 -5.06 -23.04
CA ASP A 296 -6.09 -4.80 -24.49
C ASP A 296 -5.54 -5.96 -25.32
N GLU A 297 -5.70 -5.87 -26.64
CA GLU A 297 -5.35 -6.93 -27.59
C GLU A 297 -3.88 -7.34 -27.61
N ASN A 298 -2.96 -6.46 -27.17
CA ASN A 298 -1.53 -6.74 -27.14
C ASN A 298 -1.08 -7.49 -25.88
N ALA A 299 -1.96 -7.62 -24.89
CA ALA A 299 -1.60 -8.18 -23.59
C ALA A 299 -1.10 -9.63 -23.68
N ILE A 300 -1.62 -10.45 -24.59
CA ILE A 300 -1.16 -11.83 -24.77
C ILE A 300 0.29 -11.86 -25.28
N ASP A 301 0.66 -10.95 -26.18
CA ASP A 301 2.02 -10.93 -26.70
C ASP A 301 3.01 -10.41 -25.65
N GLU A 302 2.62 -9.42 -24.84
CA GLU A 302 3.43 -9.01 -23.68
C GLU A 302 3.51 -10.10 -22.60
N LEU A 303 2.46 -10.91 -22.40
CA LEU A 303 2.51 -12.08 -21.49
C LEU A 303 3.50 -13.14 -21.99
N LYS A 304 3.60 -13.39 -23.30
CA LYS A 304 4.60 -14.31 -23.86
C LYS A 304 6.01 -13.80 -23.58
N LEU A 305 6.25 -12.51 -23.76
CA LEU A 305 7.54 -11.88 -23.47
C LEU A 305 7.87 -11.94 -21.98
N LEU A 306 6.90 -11.62 -21.11
CA LEU A 306 7.03 -11.74 -19.66
C LEU A 306 7.41 -13.18 -19.24
N ILE A 307 6.74 -14.18 -19.82
CA ILE A 307 7.08 -15.58 -19.56
C ILE A 307 8.53 -15.85 -20.00
N ALA A 308 8.91 -15.45 -21.21
CA ALA A 308 10.24 -15.73 -21.76
C ALA A 308 11.38 -15.05 -20.98
N GLU A 309 11.20 -13.80 -20.57
CA GLU A 309 12.24 -12.94 -20.01
C GLU A 309 12.35 -13.03 -18.48
N ASN A 310 11.33 -13.54 -17.77
CA ASN A 310 11.37 -13.72 -16.32
C ASN A 310 11.54 -15.22 -15.95
N PRO A 311 12.78 -15.68 -15.72
CA PRO A 311 13.07 -17.11 -15.45
C PRO A 311 12.51 -17.61 -14.11
N ARG A 312 12.19 -16.69 -13.19
CA ARG A 312 11.60 -16.98 -11.87
C ARG A 312 10.07 -17.04 -11.88
N LEU A 313 9.42 -16.61 -12.96
CA LEU A 313 7.98 -16.69 -13.11
C LEU A 313 7.54 -18.16 -13.05
N ARG A 314 6.53 -18.44 -12.23
CA ARG A 314 5.96 -19.77 -12.00
C ARG A 314 4.45 -19.81 -12.21
N ARG A 315 3.76 -18.70 -11.98
CA ARG A 315 2.31 -18.66 -12.10
C ARG A 315 1.78 -17.34 -12.64
N VAL A 316 0.78 -17.43 -13.51
CA VAL A 316 -0.06 -16.32 -13.97
C VAL A 316 -1.53 -16.69 -13.80
N ALA A 317 -2.29 -15.93 -13.00
CA ALA A 317 -3.76 -15.99 -12.98
C ALA A 317 -4.35 -14.85 -13.82
N LEU A 318 -5.29 -15.19 -14.70
CA LEU A 318 -6.00 -14.25 -15.57
C LEU A 318 -7.50 -14.49 -15.42
N TYR A 319 -8.16 -13.80 -14.49
CA TYR A 319 -9.58 -14.00 -14.24
C TYR A 319 -10.36 -12.80 -14.75
N GLY A 320 -11.38 -13.00 -15.59
CA GLY A 320 -12.22 -11.93 -16.11
C GLY A 320 -11.45 -10.84 -16.88
N THR A 321 -10.34 -11.19 -17.54
CA THR A 321 -9.46 -10.24 -18.26
C THR A 321 -9.92 -9.91 -19.68
N ARG A 322 -10.96 -10.60 -20.19
CA ARG A 322 -11.51 -10.46 -21.56
C ARG A 322 -10.49 -10.72 -22.68
N LEU A 323 -9.47 -11.52 -22.39
CA LEU A 323 -8.51 -11.99 -23.39
C LEU A 323 -9.10 -13.10 -24.27
N ASP A 324 -8.61 -13.19 -25.50
CA ASP A 324 -9.01 -14.23 -26.45
C ASP A 324 -8.64 -15.64 -25.91
N PRO A 325 -9.63 -16.54 -25.67
CA PRO A 325 -9.37 -17.85 -25.09
C PRO A 325 -8.55 -18.77 -26.00
N THR A 326 -8.69 -18.62 -27.31
CA THR A 326 -7.96 -19.42 -28.30
C THR A 326 -6.48 -19.07 -28.28
N LYS A 327 -6.16 -17.77 -28.19
CA LYS A 327 -4.78 -17.30 -28.04
C LYS A 327 -4.19 -17.65 -26.67
N LEU A 328 -5.00 -17.61 -25.60
CA LEU A 328 -4.56 -18.03 -24.26
C LEU A 328 -4.21 -19.52 -24.21
N ALA A 329 -5.02 -20.38 -24.82
CA ALA A 329 -4.77 -21.82 -24.87
C ALA A 329 -3.38 -22.15 -25.47
N GLN A 330 -2.89 -21.33 -26.41
CA GLN A 330 -1.56 -21.50 -27.00
C GLN A 330 -0.44 -21.30 -25.98
N ILE A 331 -0.56 -20.31 -25.09
CA ILE A 331 0.46 -20.03 -24.07
C ILE A 331 0.31 -20.91 -22.82
N GLN A 332 -0.88 -21.42 -22.54
CA GLN A 332 -1.15 -22.34 -21.42
C GLN A 332 -0.44 -23.70 -21.55
N THR A 333 0.04 -24.06 -22.75
CA THR A 333 0.87 -25.25 -22.97
C THR A 333 2.28 -25.14 -22.38
N ASN A 334 2.64 -23.98 -21.81
CA ASN A 334 3.93 -23.77 -21.18
C ASN A 334 4.13 -24.67 -19.96
N LEU A 335 5.18 -25.49 -19.97
CA LEU A 335 5.47 -26.43 -18.88
C LEU A 335 6.17 -25.78 -17.67
N ARG A 336 6.72 -24.56 -17.82
CA ARG A 336 7.45 -23.85 -16.75
C ARG A 336 6.54 -22.94 -15.92
N VAL A 337 5.57 -22.29 -16.57
CA VAL A 337 4.68 -21.31 -15.95
C VAL A 337 3.26 -21.84 -16.01
N GLU A 338 2.64 -22.04 -14.85
CA GLU A 338 1.21 -22.35 -14.74
C GLU A 338 0.40 -21.11 -15.12
N ILE A 339 -0.44 -21.22 -16.15
CA ILE A 339 -1.34 -20.15 -16.58
C ILE A 339 -2.77 -20.60 -16.33
N ASP A 340 -3.36 -20.08 -15.25
CA ASP A 340 -4.75 -20.32 -14.87
C ASP A 340 -5.60 -19.16 -15.39
N SER A 341 -6.48 -19.45 -16.37
CA SER A 341 -7.38 -18.45 -16.94
C SER A 341 -8.81 -18.84 -16.66
N ARG A 342 -9.62 -17.88 -16.20
CA ARG A 342 -11.04 -18.08 -15.92
C ARG A 342 -11.83 -16.93 -16.50
N GLU A 343 -12.85 -17.27 -17.25
CA GLU A 343 -13.70 -16.28 -17.88
C GLU A 343 -14.88 -15.91 -16.98
N GLY A 344 -15.27 -14.65 -17.05
CA GLY A 344 -16.46 -14.09 -16.41
C GLY A 344 -16.55 -14.21 -14.88
N GLY A 345 -17.78 -14.02 -14.39
CA GLY A 345 -18.15 -14.16 -12.98
C GLY A 345 -18.23 -15.62 -12.52
N PHE A 346 -18.35 -15.82 -11.21
CA PHE A 346 -18.38 -17.15 -10.60
C PHE A 346 -19.79 -17.48 -10.08
N LEU A 347 -20.39 -18.54 -10.63
CA LEU A 347 -21.70 -19.03 -10.19
C LEU A 347 -21.61 -20.00 -9.01
N GLY A 348 -20.62 -20.89 -8.98
CA GLY A 348 -20.38 -21.83 -7.87
C GLY A 348 -21.22 -23.10 -7.89
N ILE A 349 -21.44 -23.66 -9.08
CA ILE A 349 -22.12 -24.95 -9.28
C ILE A 349 -21.20 -25.96 -9.99
N SER A 350 -21.61 -27.22 -10.00
CA SER A 350 -21.13 -28.21 -10.96
C SER A 350 -22.31 -28.90 -11.65
N CYS A 351 -22.13 -29.23 -12.91
CA CYS A 351 -23.01 -30.06 -13.74
C CYS A 351 -22.16 -31.19 -14.38
N PRO A 352 -22.78 -32.29 -14.81
CA PRO A 352 -22.12 -33.28 -15.66
C PRO A 352 -21.54 -32.64 -16.92
N SER A 353 -20.43 -33.21 -17.43
CA SER A 353 -19.79 -32.76 -18.67
C SER A 353 -20.62 -33.07 -19.93
N GLU A 354 -21.48 -34.09 -19.85
CA GLU A 354 -22.34 -34.51 -20.95
C GLU A 354 -23.82 -34.46 -20.54
N GLY A 355 -24.68 -34.10 -21.49
CA GLY A 355 -26.12 -34.01 -21.29
C GLY A 355 -26.58 -32.70 -20.66
N PRO A 356 -27.82 -32.66 -20.13
CA PRO A 356 -28.40 -31.46 -19.54
C PRO A 356 -27.57 -30.97 -18.35
N CYS A 357 -27.47 -29.66 -18.16
CA CYS A 357 -26.84 -29.08 -16.97
C CYS A 357 -27.74 -29.25 -15.74
N LYS A 358 -27.80 -30.50 -15.25
CA LYS A 358 -28.41 -30.86 -13.98
C LYS A 358 -27.39 -30.65 -12.88
N ILE A 359 -27.67 -29.72 -11.98
CA ILE A 359 -26.77 -29.34 -10.89
C ILE A 359 -26.55 -30.54 -9.97
N ASN A 360 -25.30 -30.98 -9.81
CA ASN A 360 -24.92 -32.05 -8.88
C ASN A 360 -24.24 -31.50 -7.61
N TYR A 361 -23.81 -30.24 -7.63
CA TYR A 361 -23.18 -29.56 -6.51
C TYR A 361 -23.48 -28.06 -6.55
N VAL A 362 -23.74 -27.50 -5.38
CA VAL A 362 -23.81 -26.05 -5.13
C VAL A 362 -22.86 -25.74 -3.99
N GLY A 363 -21.88 -24.87 -4.24
CA GLY A 363 -20.91 -24.48 -3.22
C GLY A 363 -21.52 -23.62 -2.13
N GLU A 364 -21.11 -23.84 -0.88
CA GLU A 364 -21.49 -23.00 0.23
C GLU A 364 -20.92 -21.58 0.09
N GLY A 365 -21.71 -20.56 0.43
CA GLY A 365 -21.37 -19.15 0.30
C GLY A 365 -21.34 -18.63 -1.15
N THR A 366 -21.61 -19.46 -2.16
CA THR A 366 -21.53 -19.07 -3.57
C THR A 366 -22.74 -18.29 -4.06
N ALA A 367 -22.59 -17.62 -5.21
CA ALA A 367 -23.67 -16.94 -5.92
C ALA A 367 -24.88 -17.84 -6.15
N ALA A 368 -24.66 -19.09 -6.57
CA ALA A 368 -25.73 -20.05 -6.79
C ALA A 368 -26.54 -20.36 -5.53
N GLN A 369 -25.87 -20.59 -4.40
CA GLN A 369 -26.55 -20.85 -3.13
C GLN A 369 -27.37 -19.64 -2.69
N GLN A 370 -26.78 -18.45 -2.73
CA GLN A 370 -27.45 -17.19 -2.38
C GLN A 370 -28.64 -16.89 -3.32
N GLY A 371 -28.50 -17.25 -4.60
CA GLY A 371 -29.53 -17.15 -5.64
C GLY A 371 -30.63 -18.23 -5.56
N GLY A 372 -30.54 -19.17 -4.61
CA GLY A 372 -31.54 -20.21 -4.40
C GLY A 372 -31.53 -21.36 -5.41
N LEU A 373 -30.42 -21.53 -6.14
CA LEU A 373 -30.14 -22.74 -6.91
C LEU A 373 -29.84 -23.90 -5.97
N ARG A 374 -30.24 -25.10 -6.37
CA ARG A 374 -30.13 -26.33 -5.57
C ARG A 374 -29.63 -27.48 -6.42
N VAL A 375 -29.09 -28.48 -5.75
CA VAL A 375 -28.85 -29.80 -6.37
C VAL A 375 -30.15 -30.32 -6.98
N ASP A 376 -30.02 -31.00 -8.11
CA ASP A 376 -31.09 -31.51 -8.98
C ASP A 376 -31.85 -30.48 -9.82
N ASP A 377 -31.59 -29.18 -9.69
CA ASP A 377 -32.09 -28.19 -10.65
C ASP A 377 -31.48 -28.46 -12.03
N ILE A 378 -32.30 -28.41 -13.09
CA ILE A 378 -31.81 -28.44 -14.48
C ILE A 378 -31.84 -27.02 -15.01
N ILE A 379 -30.70 -26.45 -15.35
CA ILE A 379 -30.63 -25.12 -15.97
C ILE A 379 -31.07 -25.24 -17.43
N THR A 380 -32.10 -24.47 -17.79
CA THR A 380 -32.73 -24.49 -19.13
C THR A 380 -32.49 -23.20 -19.90
N GLN A 381 -32.27 -22.07 -19.22
CA GLN A 381 -31.89 -20.80 -19.87
C GLN A 381 -30.99 -19.95 -18.97
N TYR A 382 -30.16 -19.12 -19.60
CA TYR A 382 -29.35 -18.09 -18.98
C TYR A 382 -29.52 -16.77 -19.72
N ASN A 383 -30.04 -15.74 -19.04
CA ASN A 383 -30.41 -14.44 -19.62
C ASN A 383 -31.25 -14.56 -20.91
N GLY A 384 -32.16 -15.54 -20.94
CA GLY A 384 -33.03 -15.84 -22.10
C GLY A 384 -32.38 -16.66 -23.21
N VAL A 385 -31.07 -16.96 -23.11
CA VAL A 385 -30.38 -17.89 -24.02
C VAL A 385 -30.66 -19.32 -23.57
N PRO A 386 -31.19 -20.20 -24.45
CA PRO A 386 -31.37 -21.61 -24.14
C PRO A 386 -30.05 -22.31 -23.80
N ILE A 387 -30.06 -23.09 -22.73
CA ILE A 387 -28.92 -23.88 -22.25
C ILE A 387 -29.29 -25.35 -22.28
N SER A 388 -28.52 -26.14 -23.00
CA SER A 388 -28.67 -27.59 -23.10
C SER A 388 -27.50 -28.33 -22.47
N THR A 389 -26.34 -27.69 -22.30
CA THR A 389 -25.13 -28.32 -21.76
C THR A 389 -24.41 -27.41 -20.77
N PHE A 390 -23.51 -27.99 -19.97
CA PHE A 390 -22.68 -27.21 -19.06
C PHE A 390 -21.71 -26.28 -19.80
N ASP A 391 -21.17 -26.72 -20.94
CA ASP A 391 -20.26 -25.91 -21.75
C ASP A 391 -20.95 -24.65 -22.31
N GLU A 392 -22.21 -24.77 -22.74
CA GLU A 392 -23.02 -23.62 -23.16
C GLU A 392 -23.23 -22.66 -21.99
N LEU A 393 -23.56 -23.17 -20.80
CA LEU A 393 -23.71 -22.33 -19.62
C LEU A 393 -22.43 -21.58 -19.28
N MET A 394 -21.28 -22.26 -19.31
CA MET A 394 -19.98 -21.66 -19.06
C MET A 394 -19.67 -20.52 -20.06
N LYS A 395 -19.97 -20.73 -21.34
CA LYS A 395 -19.81 -19.70 -22.39
C LYS A 395 -20.72 -18.49 -22.17
N GLU A 396 -21.94 -18.68 -21.66
CA GLU A 396 -22.82 -17.56 -21.34
C GLU A 396 -22.40 -16.82 -20.06
N ILE A 397 -21.98 -17.55 -19.02
CA ILE A 397 -21.43 -16.94 -17.79
C ILE A 397 -20.17 -16.11 -18.08
N ALA A 398 -19.31 -16.60 -18.98
CA ALA A 398 -18.08 -15.93 -19.41
C ALA A 398 -18.30 -14.51 -19.96
N LYS A 399 -19.51 -14.20 -20.47
CA LYS A 399 -19.88 -12.88 -21.00
C LYS A 399 -20.20 -11.86 -19.90
N ASN A 400 -20.39 -12.32 -18.67
CA ASN A 400 -20.73 -11.48 -17.51
C ASN A 400 -19.54 -11.36 -16.56
N ILE A 401 -19.51 -10.30 -15.76
CA ILE A 401 -18.48 -10.07 -14.74
C ILE A 401 -19.04 -10.31 -13.32
N PRO A 402 -18.19 -10.49 -12.30
CA PRO A 402 -18.67 -10.50 -10.92
C PRO A 402 -19.49 -9.24 -10.59
N GLY A 403 -20.57 -9.43 -9.83
CA GLY A 403 -21.53 -8.39 -9.51
C GLY A 403 -22.68 -8.25 -10.51
N ASP A 404 -22.56 -8.81 -11.73
CA ASP A 404 -23.68 -8.83 -12.67
C ASP A 404 -24.85 -9.63 -12.11
N LYS A 405 -26.05 -9.07 -12.23
CA LYS A 405 -27.30 -9.76 -11.93
C LYS A 405 -27.81 -10.46 -13.19
N VAL A 406 -27.98 -11.77 -13.11
CA VAL A 406 -28.37 -12.62 -14.24
C VAL A 406 -29.64 -13.40 -13.92
N ALA A 407 -30.43 -13.69 -14.95
CA ALA A 407 -31.65 -14.49 -14.85
C ALA A 407 -31.36 -15.91 -15.32
N ILE A 408 -31.58 -16.89 -14.45
CA ILE A 408 -31.37 -18.31 -14.74
C ILE A 408 -32.72 -19.01 -14.68
N GLN A 409 -33.17 -19.56 -15.79
CA GLN A 409 -34.34 -20.43 -15.80
C GLN A 409 -33.92 -21.85 -15.46
N ILE A 410 -34.64 -22.45 -14.51
CA ILE A 410 -34.42 -23.80 -14.05
C ILE A 410 -35.71 -24.62 -14.14
N ARG A 411 -35.55 -25.93 -14.32
CA ARG A 411 -36.61 -26.91 -14.08
C ARG A 411 -36.36 -27.64 -12.77
N ARG A 412 -37.31 -27.55 -11.84
CA ARG A 412 -37.32 -28.23 -10.54
C ARG A 412 -38.64 -28.95 -10.36
N LEU A 413 -38.61 -30.28 -10.19
CA LEU A 413 -39.81 -31.11 -10.05
C LEU A 413 -40.86 -30.83 -11.16
N GLU A 414 -40.40 -30.80 -12.43
CA GLU A 414 -41.21 -30.51 -13.63
C GLU A 414 -41.81 -29.09 -13.72
N LYS A 415 -41.44 -28.18 -12.82
CA LYS A 415 -41.85 -26.77 -12.87
C LYS A 415 -40.68 -25.90 -13.31
N GLU A 416 -40.96 -24.98 -14.24
CA GLU A 416 -40.01 -23.94 -14.62
C GLU A 416 -40.06 -22.80 -13.58
N GLU A 417 -38.89 -22.39 -13.08
CA GLU A 417 -38.71 -21.26 -12.19
C GLU A 417 -37.59 -20.37 -12.73
N THR A 418 -37.69 -19.05 -12.53
CA THR A 418 -36.58 -18.13 -12.82
C THR A 418 -35.94 -17.68 -11.51
N LYS A 419 -34.61 -17.83 -11.42
CA LYS A 419 -33.78 -17.31 -10.34
C LYS A 419 -33.01 -16.09 -10.82
N HIS A 420 -32.98 -15.05 -9.99
CA HIS A 420 -32.11 -13.92 -10.21
C HIS A 420 -30.89 -14.06 -9.32
N VAL A 421 -29.72 -14.21 -9.92
CA VAL A 421 -28.47 -14.50 -9.23
C VAL A 421 -27.49 -13.36 -9.48
N VAL A 422 -26.78 -12.94 -8.44
CA VAL A 422 -25.66 -11.99 -8.58
C VAL A 422 -24.38 -12.82 -8.65
N LEU A 423 -23.63 -12.72 -9.74
CA LEU A 423 -22.40 -13.51 -9.91
C LEU A 423 -21.34 -13.09 -8.89
N GLY A 424 -20.63 -14.08 -8.35
CA GLY A 424 -19.55 -13.86 -7.40
C GLY A 424 -18.19 -13.71 -8.08
N GLU A 425 -17.16 -13.56 -7.26
CA GLU A 425 -15.77 -13.65 -7.66
C GLU A 425 -15.27 -15.09 -7.45
N TRP A 426 -14.37 -15.53 -8.32
CA TRP A 426 -13.51 -16.67 -8.09
C TRP A 426 -12.66 -16.45 -6.83
N ASN A 427 -12.85 -17.32 -5.82
CA ASN A 427 -11.98 -17.36 -4.66
C ASN A 427 -10.60 -17.93 -5.05
N LEU A 428 -9.53 -17.23 -4.69
CA LEU A 428 -8.13 -17.63 -4.90
C LEU A 428 -7.55 -18.45 -3.74
#